data_AF-A0AA35WTD9-F1
#
_entry.id   AF-A0AA35WTD9-F1
#
_cell.length_a   1.000
_cell.length_b   1.000
_cell.length_c   1.000
_cell.angle_alpha   90.00
_cell.angle_beta   90.00
_cell.angle_gamma   90.00
#
_symmetry.space_group_name_H-M   'P 1'
#
loop_
_entity.id
_entity.type
_entity.pdbx_description
1 polymer ?
#
loop_
_entity_poly.entity_id
_entity_poly.type
_entity_poly.pdbx_seq_one_letter_code
_entity_poly.pdbx_strand_id
1 'polypeptide(L)'
;MMSLETKSVVRCLQFSQFPASSNLLALGVRSGVAVKSCTLPAVQKPGGQGGSLVDNLQLEDVVTIKTDSSASDVRQTALAWSPLADGRDGETAIRLTCASSDFKIQYINSDHEGTTATLIGCHKSYINSLAAHPTNAALVASGGGQSSISRECLLVSTVTRVS
;
A
#
# COMPACT_ATOMS: atom_id res chain seq x y z
N MET A 1 -21.83 13.13 -1.27
CA MET A 1 -20.35 13.02 -1.09
C MET A 1 -20.14 12.24 0.20
N MET A 2 -19.78 10.97 0.12
CA MET A 2 -19.47 10.17 1.31
C MET A 2 -18.06 10.52 1.77
N SER A 3 -17.91 10.87 3.05
CA SER A 3 -16.62 11.10 3.68
C SER A 3 -16.29 9.87 4.53
N LEU A 4 -15.15 9.23 4.27
CA LEU A 4 -14.64 8.19 5.14
C LEU A 4 -13.98 8.86 6.34
N GLU A 5 -14.57 8.71 7.53
CA GLU A 5 -13.95 9.19 8.75
C GLU A 5 -12.83 8.24 9.18
N THR A 6 -11.59 8.64 8.93
CA THR A 6 -10.42 7.96 9.47
C THR A 6 -9.98 8.67 10.76
N LYS A 7 -9.63 7.90 11.80
CA LYS A 7 -9.08 8.44 13.06
C LYS A 7 -7.73 9.15 12.89
N SER A 8 -7.12 9.04 11.71
CA SER A 8 -5.81 9.56 11.37
C SER A 8 -5.86 10.22 9.99
N VAL A 9 -5.03 11.23 9.77
CA VAL A 9 -4.91 11.90 8.47
C VAL A 9 -4.29 10.94 7.46
N VAL A 10 -5.04 10.64 6.39
CA VAL A 10 -4.55 9.83 5.27
C VAL A 10 -3.80 10.73 4.29
N ARG A 11 -2.59 10.32 3.89
CA ARG A 11 -1.73 11.09 2.96
C ARG A 11 -1.63 10.48 1.57
N CYS A 12 -1.65 9.16 1.51
CA CYS A 12 -1.66 8.40 0.27
C CYS A 12 -2.57 7.18 0.44
N LEU A 13 -3.09 6.68 -0.67
CA LEU A 13 -3.89 5.48 -0.71
C LEU A 13 -3.62 4.72 -2.00
N GLN A 14 -3.82 3.41 -1.99
CA GLN A 14 -3.70 2.59 -3.19
C GLN A 14 -4.55 1.32 -3.05
N PHE A 15 -5.41 1.06 -4.02
CA PHE A 15 -6.06 -0.25 -4.16
C PHE A 15 -5.04 -1.29 -4.64
N SER A 16 -5.21 -2.54 -4.19
CA SER A 16 -4.43 -3.63 -4.77
C SER A 16 -4.85 -3.85 -6.22
N GLN A 17 -3.85 -4.03 -7.07
CA GLN A 17 -4.04 -4.35 -8.48
C GLN A 17 -4.04 -5.87 -8.76
N PHE A 18 -3.91 -6.70 -7.72
CA PHE A 18 -3.74 -8.15 -7.84
C PHE A 18 -5.06 -8.88 -7.55
N PRO A 19 -5.45 -9.89 -8.37
CA PRO A 19 -6.74 -10.58 -8.24
C PRO A 19 -7.09 -11.05 -6.82
N ALA A 20 -6.19 -11.77 -6.13
CA ALA A 20 -6.46 -12.35 -4.81
C ALA A 20 -6.56 -11.32 -3.66
N SER A 21 -6.17 -10.07 -3.93
CA SER A 21 -6.26 -8.96 -2.97
C SER A 21 -7.00 -7.75 -3.55
N SER A 22 -7.72 -7.91 -4.65
CA SER A 22 -8.32 -6.81 -5.43
C SER A 22 -9.35 -5.97 -4.66
N ASN A 23 -9.90 -6.52 -3.58
CA ASN A 23 -10.78 -5.84 -2.65
C ASN A 23 -10.03 -5.06 -1.55
N LEU A 24 -8.70 -5.09 -1.50
CA LEU A 24 -7.93 -4.42 -0.45
C LEU A 24 -7.53 -3.00 -0.85
N LEU A 25 -7.60 -2.11 0.13
CA LEU A 25 -7.18 -0.72 0.07
C LEU A 25 -6.12 -0.46 1.13
N ALA A 26 -4.93 -0.05 0.70
CA ALA A 26 -3.88 0.41 1.60
C ALA A 26 -3.98 1.94 1.79
N LEU A 27 -3.83 2.39 3.03
CA LEU A 27 -3.89 3.79 3.45
C LEU A 27 -2.61 4.15 4.20
N GLY A 28 -1.92 5.18 3.73
CA GLY A 28 -0.79 5.79 4.43
C GLY A 28 -1.31 6.65 5.56
N VAL A 29 -1.12 6.18 6.80
CA VAL A 29 -1.55 6.85 8.02
C VAL A 29 -0.34 7.34 8.81
N ARG A 30 -0.59 8.13 9.86
CA ARG A 30 0.47 8.53 10.79
C ARG A 30 1.15 7.31 11.39
N SER A 31 2.47 7.22 11.22
CA SER A 31 3.35 6.18 11.75
C SER A 31 3.08 4.75 11.25
N GLY A 32 2.42 4.58 10.09
CA GLY A 32 2.18 3.25 9.55
C GLY A 32 1.31 3.18 8.30
N VAL A 33 0.88 1.97 7.99
CA VAL A 33 -0.06 1.67 6.90
C VAL A 33 -1.28 0.95 7.47
N ALA A 34 -2.47 1.45 7.19
CA ALA A 34 -3.71 0.73 7.46
C ALA A 34 -4.19 0.05 6.19
N VAL A 35 -4.57 -1.22 6.28
CA VAL A 35 -5.19 -1.97 5.18
C VAL A 35 -6.64 -2.21 5.52
N LYS A 36 -7.51 -1.89 4.57
CA LYS A 36 -8.96 -2.07 4.67
C LYS A 36 -9.46 -3.00 3.56
N SER A 37 -10.49 -3.78 3.85
CA SER A 37 -11.24 -4.54 2.86
C SER A 37 -12.39 -3.70 2.36
N CYS A 38 -12.64 -3.75 1.04
CA CYS A 38 -13.64 -2.99 0.34
C CYS A 38 -14.69 -3.95 -0.22
N THR A 39 -15.89 -3.89 0.32
CA THR A 39 -17.03 -4.65 -0.18
C THR A 39 -17.91 -3.72 -1.00
N LEU A 40 -17.97 -3.98 -2.30
CA LEU A 40 -18.90 -3.31 -3.20
C LEU A 40 -20.28 -3.95 -3.07
N PRO A 41 -21.37 -3.15 -3.02
CA PRO A 41 -22.72 -3.69 -3.05
C PRO A 41 -22.92 -4.48 -4.34
N ALA A 42 -23.61 -5.63 -4.24
CA ALA A 42 -24.00 -6.39 -5.42
C ALA A 42 -24.79 -5.47 -6.37
N VAL A 43 -24.35 -5.38 -7.63
CA VAL A 43 -25.04 -4.63 -8.67
C VAL A 43 -26.47 -5.16 -8.73
N GLN A 44 -27.45 -4.32 -8.34
CA GLN A 44 -28.85 -4.71 -8.49
C GLN A 44 -29.12 -4.94 -9.98
N LYS A 45 -29.79 -6.05 -10.30
CA LYS A 45 -30.19 -6.42 -11.67
C LYS A 45 -30.84 -5.21 -12.37
N PRO A 46 -30.64 -5.05 -13.69
CA PRO A 46 -31.24 -3.96 -14.45
C PRO A 46 -32.76 -4.01 -14.28
N GLY A 47 -33.32 -3.07 -13.51
CA GLY A 47 -34.74 -3.02 -13.14
C GLY A 47 -35.03 -2.59 -11.69
N GLY A 48 -34.05 -2.66 -10.78
CA GLY A 48 -34.16 -2.07 -9.44
C GLY A 48 -33.96 -0.55 -9.48
N GLN A 49 -34.80 0.21 -8.79
CA GLN A 49 -34.64 1.66 -8.64
C GLN A 49 -33.21 1.97 -8.19
N GLY A 50 -32.50 2.76 -9.01
CA GLY A 50 -31.05 2.94 -8.92
C GLY A 50 -30.58 3.51 -7.59
N GLY A 51 -30.16 2.63 -6.69
CA GLY A 51 -29.25 2.98 -5.62
C GLY A 51 -27.87 3.26 -6.22
N SER A 52 -27.30 4.42 -5.94
CA SER A 52 -25.95 4.76 -6.37
C SER A 52 -24.96 3.72 -5.82
N LEU A 53 -24.09 3.17 -6.67
CA LEU A 53 -22.97 2.28 -6.26
C LEU A 53 -22.16 2.88 -5.11
N VAL A 54 -22.14 4.21 -5.01
CA VAL A 54 -21.38 5.01 -4.07
C VAL A 54 -21.98 4.98 -2.65
N ASP A 55 -23.28 4.71 -2.51
CA ASP A 55 -23.96 4.87 -1.22
C ASP A 55 -23.80 3.65 -0.28
N ASN A 56 -23.28 2.53 -0.77
CA ASN A 56 -23.18 1.28 -0.01
C ASN A 56 -21.75 0.68 0.03
N LEU A 57 -20.71 1.49 -0.21
CA LEU A 57 -19.33 1.03 -0.07
C LEU A 57 -19.05 0.72 1.41
N GLN A 58 -18.73 -0.53 1.72
CA GLN A 58 -18.35 -0.93 3.07
C GLN A 58 -16.83 -1.10 3.15
N LEU A 59 -16.22 -0.42 4.10
CA LEU A 59 -14.79 -0.49 4.38
C LEU A 59 -14.55 -1.05 5.77
N GLU A 60 -13.93 -2.22 5.83
CA GLU A 60 -13.61 -2.92 7.08
C GLU A 60 -12.11 -2.86 7.37
N ASP A 61 -11.73 -2.64 8.63
CA ASP A 61 -10.32 -2.67 9.04
C ASP A 61 -9.79 -4.11 9.00
N VAL A 62 -8.76 -4.34 8.19
CA VAL A 62 -8.07 -5.65 8.13
C VAL A 62 -6.90 -5.65 9.09
N VAL A 63 -6.00 -4.68 8.94
CA VAL A 63 -4.81 -4.56 9.80
C VAL A 63 -4.27 -3.13 9.79
N THR A 64 -3.65 -2.72 10.89
CA THR A 64 -2.81 -1.51 10.94
C THR A 64 -1.39 -1.90 11.30
N ILE A 65 -0.46 -1.56 10.41
CA ILE A 65 0.93 -2.00 10.46
C ILE A 65 1.78 -0.79 10.80
N LYS A 66 2.46 -0.85 11.95
CA LYS A 66 3.42 0.19 12.34
C LYS A 66 4.70 0.02 11.54
N THR A 67 5.17 1.10 10.94
CA THR A 67 6.48 1.14 10.29
C THR A 67 7.55 1.43 11.32
N ASP A 68 8.72 0.80 11.17
CA ASP A 68 9.85 1.05 12.06
C ASP A 68 10.46 2.41 11.74
N SER A 69 10.02 3.43 12.49
CA SER A 69 10.68 4.72 12.51
C SER A 69 10.83 5.23 13.93
N SER A 70 12.02 5.72 14.23
CA SER A 70 12.38 6.34 15.50
C SER A 70 11.71 7.71 15.69
N ALA A 71 11.18 8.31 14.63
CA ALA A 71 10.50 9.59 14.70
C ALA A 71 9.00 9.44 15.01
N SER A 72 8.52 10.23 15.96
CA SER A 72 7.13 10.19 16.47
C SER A 72 6.07 10.70 15.47
N ASP A 73 6.48 11.27 14.33
CA ASP A 73 5.57 11.77 13.29
C ASP A 73 6.05 11.42 11.87
N VAL A 74 6.32 10.14 11.61
CA VAL A 74 6.61 9.67 10.25
C VAL A 74 5.33 9.45 9.48
N ARG A 75 5.29 10.01 8.27
CA ARG A 75 4.13 9.97 7.38
C ARG A 75 4.47 9.16 6.15
N GLN A 76 3.57 8.28 5.74
CA GLN A 76 3.73 7.58 4.47
C GLN A 76 3.45 8.54 3.32
N THR A 77 4.36 8.60 2.35
CA THR A 77 4.28 9.49 1.18
C THR A 77 3.89 8.73 -0.08
N ALA A 78 4.23 7.44 -0.16
CA ALA A 78 3.88 6.59 -1.29
C ALA A 78 3.68 5.13 -0.85
N LEU A 79 2.87 4.41 -1.61
CA LEU A 79 2.56 3.00 -1.42
C LEU A 79 2.68 2.29 -2.77
N ALA A 80 3.09 1.03 -2.74
CA ALA A 80 3.12 0.14 -3.90
C ALA A 80 2.78 -1.28 -3.46
N TRP A 81 1.67 -1.84 -3.93
CA TRP A 81 1.36 -3.26 -3.74
C TRP A 81 2.38 -4.14 -4.49
N SER A 82 2.79 -5.25 -3.86
CA SER A 82 3.68 -6.24 -4.47
C SER A 82 2.88 -7.34 -5.16
N PRO A 83 3.33 -7.85 -6.32
CA PRO A 83 2.68 -9.01 -6.98
C PRO A 83 2.70 -10.27 -6.13
N LEU A 84 3.55 -10.32 -5.11
CA LEU A 84 3.53 -11.41 -4.14
C LEU A 84 2.24 -11.42 -3.30
N ALA A 85 1.45 -10.34 -3.29
CA ALA A 85 0.15 -10.30 -2.61
C ALA A 85 -0.88 -11.28 -3.22
N ASP A 86 -0.62 -11.81 -4.42
CA ASP A 86 -1.55 -12.73 -5.11
C ASP A 86 -1.54 -14.17 -4.54
N GLY A 87 -0.77 -14.43 -3.47
CA GLY A 87 -0.68 -15.75 -2.82
C GLY A 87 -0.14 -16.86 -3.74
N ARG A 88 0.14 -18.05 -3.20
CA ARG A 88 0.28 -19.28 -4.02
C ARG A 88 -0.89 -20.25 -3.83
N ASP A 89 -1.63 -20.12 -2.73
CA ASP A 89 -2.62 -21.10 -2.28
C ASP A 89 -4.00 -20.47 -2.00
N GLY A 90 -4.29 -19.32 -2.60
CA GLY A 90 -5.56 -18.60 -2.39
C GLY A 90 -5.65 -17.85 -1.06
N GLU A 91 -4.63 -17.94 -0.20
CA GLU A 91 -4.52 -17.08 0.98
C GLU A 91 -4.10 -15.66 0.59
N THR A 92 -4.94 -14.68 0.95
CA THR A 92 -4.64 -13.27 0.77
C THR A 92 -3.51 -12.86 1.73
N ALA A 93 -2.31 -12.68 1.18
CA ALA A 93 -1.18 -12.10 1.90
C ALA A 93 -1.09 -10.60 1.63
N ILE A 94 -0.85 -9.79 2.66
CA ILE A 94 -0.62 -8.36 2.50
C ILE A 94 0.86 -8.15 2.27
N ARG A 95 1.21 -7.84 1.02
CA ARG A 95 2.59 -7.54 0.61
C ARG A 95 2.61 -6.23 -0.13
N LEU A 96 3.22 -5.23 0.48
CA LEU A 96 3.31 -3.89 -0.09
C LEU A 96 4.56 -3.19 0.39
N THR A 97 4.98 -2.18 -0.35
CA THR A 97 6.08 -1.30 0.04
C THR A 97 5.52 0.07 0.34
N CYS A 98 6.05 0.70 1.39
CA CYS A 98 5.73 2.08 1.73
C CYS A 98 7.00 2.92 1.77
N ALA A 99 6.86 4.17 1.33
CA ALA A 99 7.88 5.20 1.50
C ALA A 99 7.42 6.19 2.55
N SER A 100 8.36 6.62 3.38
CA SER A 100 8.13 7.45 4.53
C SER A 100 8.80 8.82 4.41
N SER A 101 8.31 9.80 5.17
CA SER A 101 8.84 11.18 5.21
C SER A 101 10.24 11.29 5.81
N ASP A 102 10.76 10.23 6.42
CA ASP A 102 12.14 10.07 6.88
C ASP A 102 13.05 9.43 5.80
N PHE A 103 12.58 9.43 4.54
CA PHE A 103 13.27 8.92 3.36
C PHE A 103 13.50 7.40 3.35
N LYS A 104 12.88 6.66 4.27
CA LYS A 104 12.96 5.20 4.31
C LYS A 104 11.94 4.55 3.39
N ILE A 105 12.31 3.37 2.90
CA ILE A 105 11.46 2.46 2.14
C ILE A 105 11.38 1.17 2.92
N GLN A 106 10.16 0.78 3.31
CA GLN A 106 9.92 -0.43 4.07
C GLN A 106 9.03 -1.38 3.27
N TYR A 107 9.41 -2.65 3.25
CA TYR A 107 8.60 -3.73 2.76
C TYR A 107 7.77 -4.29 3.91
N ILE A 108 6.46 -4.36 3.69
CA ILE A 108 5.50 -4.90 4.63
C ILE A 108 5.12 -6.29 4.13
N ASN A 109 5.27 -7.29 5.00
CA ASN A 109 4.77 -8.64 4.79
C ASN A 109 3.86 -9.00 5.95
N SER A 110 2.60 -9.30 5.65
CA SER A 110 1.64 -9.83 6.60
C SER A 110 0.97 -11.07 6.01
N ASP A 111 1.16 -12.17 6.72
CA ASP A 111 0.66 -13.51 6.43
C ASP A 111 0.24 -14.20 7.74
N HIS A 112 0.00 -15.51 7.70
CA HIS A 112 -0.42 -16.29 8.87
C HIS A 112 0.66 -16.41 9.95
N GLU A 113 1.94 -16.20 9.62
CA GLU A 113 3.05 -16.26 10.59
C GLU A 113 3.19 -14.95 11.38
N GLY A 114 2.69 -13.85 10.83
CA GLY A 114 2.63 -12.58 11.52
C GLY A 114 2.71 -11.39 10.57
N THR A 115 3.03 -10.24 11.15
CA THR A 115 3.18 -8.98 10.40
C THR A 115 4.54 -8.38 10.68
N THR A 116 5.26 -8.06 9.60
CA THR A 116 6.59 -7.46 9.65
C THR A 116 6.66 -6.25 8.74
N ALA A 117 7.43 -5.25 9.17
CA ALA A 117 7.85 -4.12 8.35
C ALA A 117 9.38 -4.09 8.34
N THR A 118 9.98 -4.32 7.18
CA THR A 118 11.44 -4.45 7.00
C THR A 118 11.96 -3.28 6.20
N LEU A 119 12.97 -2.58 6.71
CA LEU A 119 13.69 -1.55 5.95
C LEU A 119 14.42 -2.21 4.76
N ILE A 120 14.07 -1.82 3.54
CA ILE A 120 14.70 -2.32 2.31
C ILE A 120 15.54 -1.28 1.60
N GLY A 121 15.44 -0.01 1.98
CA GLY A 121 16.30 1.04 1.46
C GLY A 121 15.99 2.42 2.02
N CYS A 122 16.85 3.38 1.67
CA CYS A 122 16.72 4.78 2.05
C CYS A 122 17.09 5.68 0.86
N HIS A 123 16.40 6.80 0.71
CA HIS A 123 16.80 7.88 -0.19
C HIS A 123 17.46 9.02 0.59
N LYS A 124 18.18 9.89 -0.13
CA LYS A 124 18.75 11.13 0.43
C LYS A 124 17.76 12.30 0.41
N SER A 125 16.56 12.09 -0.13
CA SER A 125 15.55 13.13 -0.35
C SER A 125 14.15 12.51 -0.34
N TYR A 126 13.14 13.37 -0.43
CA TYR A 126 11.73 12.97 -0.42
C TYR A 126 11.42 12.00 -1.55
N ILE A 127 10.74 10.91 -1.20
CA ILE A 127 10.25 9.90 -2.14
C ILE A 127 8.82 10.27 -2.50
N ASN A 128 8.58 10.54 -3.78
CA ASN A 128 7.29 11.01 -4.28
C ASN A 128 6.42 9.88 -4.81
N SER A 129 7.04 8.80 -5.30
CA SER A 129 6.32 7.65 -5.86
C SER A 129 7.10 6.37 -5.67
N LEU A 130 6.35 5.28 -5.53
CA LEU A 130 6.81 3.91 -5.56
C LEU A 130 6.05 3.14 -6.62
N ALA A 131 6.72 2.21 -7.28
CA ALA A 131 6.09 1.22 -8.15
C ALA A 131 6.76 -0.12 -7.94
N ALA A 132 5.96 -1.17 -7.79
CA ALA A 132 6.45 -2.54 -7.82
C ALA A 132 6.33 -3.08 -9.24
N HIS A 133 7.37 -3.76 -9.70
CA HIS A 133 7.35 -4.47 -10.96
C HIS A 133 6.35 -5.65 -10.86
N PRO A 134 5.48 -5.83 -11.86
CA PRO A 134 4.32 -6.71 -11.76
C PRO A 134 4.65 -8.20 -11.67
N THR A 135 5.87 -8.64 -11.97
CA THR A 135 6.21 -10.08 -12.04
C THR A 135 7.31 -10.55 -11.10
N ASN A 136 8.21 -9.67 -10.66
CA ASN A 136 9.39 -10.06 -9.88
C ASN A 136 9.53 -9.27 -8.57
N ALA A 137 8.50 -8.49 -8.20
CA ALA A 137 8.50 -7.64 -7.02
C ALA A 137 9.69 -6.67 -6.92
N ALA A 138 10.38 -6.39 -8.04
CA ALA A 138 11.40 -5.36 -8.10
C ALA A 138 10.77 -4.01 -7.80
N LEU A 139 11.37 -3.25 -6.88
CA LEU A 139 10.84 -1.94 -6.52
C LEU A 139 11.57 -0.85 -7.29
N VAL A 140 10.78 0.05 -7.87
CA VAL A 140 11.23 1.34 -8.39
C VAL A 140 10.74 2.44 -7.46
N ALA A 141 11.66 3.26 -6.97
CA ALA A 141 11.36 4.44 -6.18
C ALA A 141 11.86 5.70 -6.90
N SER A 142 11.02 6.75 -6.93
CA SER A 142 11.42 8.05 -7.47
C SER A 142 11.46 9.10 -6.36
N GLY A 143 12.61 9.77 -6.22
CA GLY A 143 12.78 10.91 -5.34
C GLY A 143 12.78 12.24 -6.11
N GLY A 144 12.46 13.34 -5.43
CA GLY A 144 12.54 14.70 -6.01
C GLY A 144 13.21 15.68 -5.06
N GLY A 145 14.20 16.43 -5.55
CA GLY A 145 14.94 17.40 -4.75
C GLY A 145 16.21 17.98 -5.38
N GLN A 146 16.66 17.45 -6.52
CA GLN A 146 17.65 18.10 -7.39
C GLN A 146 16.91 18.49 -8.67
N SER A 147 17.19 19.65 -9.25
CA SER A 147 16.57 20.20 -10.48
C SER A 147 16.92 19.43 -11.76
N SER A 148 17.24 18.15 -11.63
CA SER A 148 17.28 17.19 -12.72
C SER A 148 16.29 16.10 -12.35
N ILE A 149 15.52 15.61 -13.32
CA ILE A 149 15.05 14.23 -13.26
C ILE A 149 16.33 13.41 -13.22
N SER A 150 16.90 13.22 -12.02
CA SER A 150 17.99 12.29 -11.87
C SER A 150 17.37 10.97 -12.26
N ARG A 151 17.91 10.39 -13.33
CA ARG A 151 17.60 9.03 -13.81
C ARG A 151 17.99 7.96 -12.77
N GLU A 152 17.98 8.31 -11.48
CA GLU A 152 18.16 7.40 -10.36
C GLU A 152 16.78 6.82 -10.03
N CYS A 153 16.19 6.09 -11.00
CA CYS A 153 15.34 4.97 -10.64
C CYS A 153 16.27 3.99 -9.92
N LEU A 154 16.33 4.08 -8.60
CA LEU A 154 17.06 3.09 -7.84
C LEU A 154 16.19 1.83 -7.85
N LEU A 155 16.74 0.72 -8.38
CA LEU A 155 16.25 -0.59 -8.00
C LEU A 155 16.59 -0.75 -6.52
N VAL A 156 15.62 -0.48 -5.66
CA VAL A 156 15.90 -0.42 -4.20
C VAL A 156 16.15 -1.82 -3.65
N SER A 157 15.46 -2.82 -4.20
CA SER A 157 15.64 -4.22 -3.83
C SER A 157 14.88 -5.11 -4.82
N THR A 158 15.43 -6.31 -5.07
CA THR A 158 14.62 -7.45 -5.50
C THR A 158 14.27 -8.21 -4.24
N VAL A 159 13.01 -8.16 -3.80
CA VAL A 159 12.55 -9.02 -2.72
C VAL A 159 12.41 -10.44 -3.28
N THR A 160 13.52 -11.17 -3.32
CA THR A 160 13.50 -12.60 -3.65
C THR A 160 12.93 -13.36 -2.47
N ARG A 161 11.96 -14.22 -2.78
CA ARG A 161 11.32 -15.13 -1.82
C ARG A 161 12.40 -15.94 -1.09
N VAL A 162 12.48 -15.82 0.22
CA VAL A 162 13.24 -16.78 1.04
C VAL A 162 12.34 -18.00 1.15
N SER A 163 12.83 -19.13 0.64
CA SER A 163 12.19 -20.45 0.68
C SER A 163 12.22 -21.05 2.07
#